data_AF-A0A923IBK0-F1
#
_entry.id   AF-A0A923IBK0-F1
#
_cell.length_a   1.000
_cell.length_b   1.000
_cell.length_c   1.000
_cell.angle_alpha   90.00
_cell.angle_beta   90.00
_cell.angle_gamma   90.00
#
_symmetry.space_group_name_H-M   'P 1'
#
loop_
_entity.id
_entity.type
_entity.pdbx_description
1 polymer ?
#
loop_
_entity_poly.entity_id
_entity_poly.type
_entity_poly.pdbx_seq_one_letter_code
_entity_poly.pdbx_strand_id
1 'polypeptide(L)'
;MIRLQELRAQKGITMKEAAASLGMPYTTYVNYEKGLREPSSETLILLADFYETSVDQLLGRDTSAAAAAQAAGTPKERKLQLLARRAAGLPEAEYERILKNFEDTIDLYLQARGIGREDK
;
A
#
# COMPACT_ATOMS: atom_id res chain seq x y z
N MET A 1 -7.08 -0.19 -18.18
CA MET A 1 -8.56 -0.18 -18.16
C MET A 1 -8.99 0.07 -16.72
N ILE A 2 -9.89 1.02 -16.46
CA ILE A 2 -10.25 1.46 -15.11
C ILE A 2 -11.40 0.58 -14.56
N ARG A 3 -11.32 0.14 -13.30
CA ARG A 3 -12.27 -0.81 -12.66
C ARG A 3 -13.61 -0.21 -12.23
N LEU A 4 -14.13 0.80 -12.94
CA LEU A 4 -15.35 1.51 -12.53
C LEU A 4 -16.60 0.64 -12.56
N GLN A 5 -16.74 -0.23 -13.58
CA GLN A 5 -17.89 -1.11 -13.71
C GLN A 5 -18.01 -2.08 -12.51
N GLU A 6 -16.88 -2.64 -12.08
CA GLU A 6 -16.81 -3.58 -10.96
C GLU A 6 -17.18 -2.89 -9.65
N LEU A 7 -16.57 -1.73 -9.36
CA LEU A 7 -16.83 -0.96 -8.14
C LEU A 7 -18.28 -0.45 -8.10
N ARG A 8 -18.83 -0.02 -9.24
CA ARG A 8 -20.23 0.37 -9.36
C ARG A 8 -21.17 -0.82 -9.09
N ALA A 9 -20.86 -1.99 -9.64
CA ALA A 9 -21.64 -3.20 -9.40
C ALA A 9 -21.59 -3.66 -7.93
N GLN A 10 -20.44 -3.53 -7.27
CA GLN A 10 -20.29 -3.81 -5.83
C GLN A 10 -21.14 -2.88 -4.95
N LYS A 11 -21.24 -1.59 -5.31
CA LYS A 11 -22.15 -0.66 -4.64
C LYS A 11 -23.64 -0.86 -5.00
N GLY A 12 -23.95 -1.71 -5.98
CA GLY A 12 -25.34 -2.01 -6.37
C GLY A 12 -26.08 -0.86 -7.04
N ILE A 13 -25.36 0.13 -7.60
CA ILE A 13 -25.94 1.34 -8.20
C ILE A 13 -25.86 1.33 -9.74
N THR A 14 -26.75 2.08 -10.36
CA THR A 14 -26.76 2.32 -11.81
C THR A 14 -25.73 3.38 -12.21
N MET A 15 -25.36 3.42 -13.49
CA MET A 15 -24.47 4.46 -14.04
C MET A 15 -25.07 5.88 -13.86
N LYS A 16 -26.40 6.02 -13.89
CA LYS A 16 -27.08 7.30 -13.66
C LYS A 16 -26.94 7.76 -12.21
N GLU A 17 -27.14 6.85 -11.25
CA GLU A 17 -26.98 7.16 -9.83
C GLU A 17 -25.53 7.47 -9.47
N ALA A 18 -24.57 6.74 -10.05
CA ALA A 18 -23.15 7.04 -9.88
C ALA A 18 -22.81 8.44 -10.41
N ALA A 19 -23.24 8.77 -11.64
CA ALA A 19 -23.00 10.09 -12.23
C ALA A 19 -23.62 11.22 -11.38
N ALA A 20 -24.86 11.02 -10.90
CA ALA A 20 -25.55 11.98 -10.03
C ALA A 20 -24.82 12.15 -8.68
N SER A 21 -24.37 11.06 -8.07
CA SER A 21 -23.66 11.10 -6.79
C SER A 21 -22.29 11.76 -6.90
N LEU A 22 -21.63 11.61 -8.04
CA LEU A 22 -20.34 12.24 -8.37
C LEU A 22 -20.48 13.67 -8.91
N GLY A 23 -21.71 14.20 -9.04
CA GLY A 23 -21.96 15.54 -9.57
C GLY A 23 -21.49 15.74 -11.00
N MET A 24 -21.46 14.69 -11.83
CA MET A 24 -20.98 14.75 -13.21
C MET A 24 -22.03 14.34 -14.25
N PRO A 25 -21.91 14.79 -15.51
CA PRO A 25 -22.83 14.38 -16.56
C PRO A 25 -22.82 12.85 -16.76
N TYR A 26 -24.00 12.27 -16.97
CA TYR A 26 -24.15 10.83 -17.22
C TYR A 26 -23.24 10.31 -18.34
N THR A 27 -23.16 11.04 -19.44
CA THR A 27 -22.31 10.70 -20.59
C THR A 27 -20.83 10.70 -20.23
N THR A 28 -20.39 11.63 -19.37
CA THR A 28 -19.02 11.69 -18.87
C THR A 28 -18.67 10.43 -18.08
N TYR A 29 -19.52 10.04 -17.12
CA TYR A 29 -19.32 8.83 -16.33
C TYR A 29 -19.30 7.56 -17.20
N VAL A 30 -20.25 7.43 -18.14
CA VAL A 30 -20.31 6.30 -19.08
C VAL A 30 -19.05 6.22 -19.95
N ASN A 31 -18.52 7.36 -20.40
CA ASN A 31 -17.30 7.40 -21.20
C ASN A 31 -16.07 6.94 -20.39
N TYR A 32 -16.02 7.24 -19.09
CA TYR A 32 -14.98 6.71 -18.21
C TYR A 32 -15.13 5.20 -18.02
N GLU A 33 -16.33 4.72 -17.69
CA GLU A 33 -16.57 3.30 -17.44
C GLU A 33 -16.30 2.45 -18.70
N LYS A 34 -16.62 2.97 -19.89
CA LYS A 34 -16.34 2.30 -21.18
C LYS A 34 -14.91 2.51 -21.70
N GLY A 35 -14.08 3.28 -21.00
CA GLY A 35 -12.71 3.60 -21.43
C GLY A 35 -12.62 4.45 -22.71
N LEU A 36 -13.71 5.12 -23.09
CA LEU A 36 -13.75 6.03 -24.24
C LEU A 36 -13.10 7.38 -23.92
N ARG A 37 -12.95 7.70 -22.64
CA ARG A 37 -12.29 8.90 -22.14
C ARG A 37 -11.47 8.53 -20.91
N GLU A 38 -10.30 9.14 -20.78
CA GLU A 38 -9.52 9.05 -19.55
C GLU A 38 -9.94 10.16 -18.55
N PRO A 39 -10.14 9.82 -17.26
CA PRO A 39 -10.36 10.81 -16.21
C PRO A 39 -9.08 11.59 -15.91
N SER A 40 -9.20 12.86 -15.50
CA SER A 40 -8.06 13.62 -14.99
C SER A 40 -7.64 13.09 -13.62
N SER A 41 -6.47 13.51 -13.12
CA SER A 41 -6.01 13.18 -11.76
C SER A 41 -7.02 13.60 -10.69
N GLU A 42 -7.66 14.76 -10.85
CA GLU A 42 -8.71 15.24 -9.93
C GLU A 42 -9.94 14.32 -9.96
N THR A 43 -10.38 13.90 -11.16
CA THR A 43 -11.49 12.95 -11.29
C THR A 43 -11.12 11.58 -10.72
N LEU A 44 -9.87 11.12 -10.87
CA LEU A 44 -9.42 9.86 -10.28
C LEU A 44 -9.48 9.89 -8.76
N ILE A 45 -9.09 10.99 -8.12
CA ILE A 45 -9.20 11.17 -6.67
C ILE A 45 -10.67 11.15 -6.25
N LEU A 46 -11.53 11.91 -6.94
CA LEU A 46 -12.98 11.92 -6.66
C LEU A 46 -13.61 10.52 -6.77
N LEU A 47 -13.24 9.76 -7.80
CA LEU A 47 -13.70 8.38 -7.99
C LEU A 47 -13.17 7.46 -6.89
N ALA A 48 -11.91 7.64 -6.47
CA ALA A 48 -11.29 6.84 -5.41
C ALA A 48 -12.02 7.04 -4.08
N ASP A 49 -12.28 8.29 -3.72
CA ASP A 49 -13.03 8.65 -2.52
C ASP A 49 -14.47 8.12 -2.58
N PHE A 50 -15.14 8.29 -3.73
CA PHE A 50 -16.52 7.83 -3.91
C PHE A 50 -16.65 6.31 -3.81
N TYR A 51 -15.68 5.55 -4.32
CA TYR A 51 -15.69 4.08 -4.25
C TYR A 51 -14.94 3.51 -3.05
N GLU A 52 -14.47 4.35 -2.13
CA GLU A 52 -13.71 3.95 -0.93
C GLU A 52 -12.52 3.03 -1.28
N THR A 53 -11.78 3.40 -2.33
CA THR A 53 -10.64 2.66 -2.85
C THR A 53 -9.45 3.59 -3.10
N SER A 54 -8.32 3.04 -3.54
CA SER A 54 -7.15 3.84 -3.96
C SER A 54 -7.14 4.07 -5.46
N VAL A 55 -6.50 5.15 -5.90
CA VAL A 55 -6.29 5.42 -7.33
C VAL A 55 -5.53 4.26 -8.00
N ASP A 56 -4.56 3.65 -7.32
CA ASP A 56 -3.86 2.46 -7.81
C ASP A 56 -4.82 1.30 -8.08
N GLN A 57 -5.72 0.99 -7.15
CA GLN A 57 -6.72 -0.07 -7.34
C GLN A 57 -7.71 0.26 -8.47
N LEU A 58 -8.14 1.52 -8.60
CA LEU A 58 -8.98 1.97 -9.71
C LEU A 58 -8.32 1.73 -11.08
N LEU A 59 -7.02 1.99 -11.17
CA LEU A 59 -6.23 1.79 -12.38
C LEU A 59 -5.80 0.33 -12.60
N GLY A 60 -6.20 -0.58 -11.71
CA GLY A 60 -5.86 -2.01 -11.78
C GLY A 60 -4.43 -2.33 -11.32
N ARG A 61 -3.77 -1.41 -10.61
CA ARG A 61 -2.54 -1.68 -9.87
C ARG A 61 -2.92 -2.27 -8.52
N ASP A 62 -3.04 -3.59 -8.47
CA ASP A 62 -3.23 -4.30 -7.20
C ASP A 62 -1.96 -4.25 -6.36
N THR A 63 -1.84 -3.20 -5.54
CA THR A 63 -0.81 -3.13 -4.49
C THR A 63 -0.98 -4.24 -3.45
N SER A 64 -2.12 -4.93 -3.40
CA SER A 64 -2.37 -6.05 -2.49
C SER A 64 -1.47 -7.27 -2.77
N ALA A 65 -1.21 -7.60 -4.04
CA ALA A 65 -0.31 -8.71 -4.37
C ALA A 65 1.16 -8.34 -4.08
N ALA A 66 1.54 -7.09 -4.33
CA ALA A 66 2.88 -6.58 -4.01
C ALA A 66 3.09 -6.47 -2.50
N ALA A 67 2.12 -5.96 -1.73
CA ALA A 67 2.17 -5.85 -0.28
C ALA A 67 2.15 -7.23 0.40
N ALA A 68 1.38 -8.21 -0.11
CA ALA A 68 1.41 -9.58 0.40
C ALA A 68 2.74 -10.29 0.07
N ALA A 69 3.32 -10.03 -1.10
CA ALA A 69 4.64 -10.56 -1.48
C ALA A 69 5.80 -9.90 -0.73
N GLN A 70 5.70 -8.60 -0.41
CA GLN A 70 6.66 -7.88 0.45
C GLN A 70 6.47 -8.19 1.94
N ALA A 71 5.26 -8.51 2.41
CA ALA A 71 5.01 -8.98 3.78
C ALA A 71 5.44 -10.43 3.99
N ALA A 72 5.51 -11.22 2.92
CA ALA A 72 6.04 -12.56 2.90
C ALA A 72 7.57 -12.55 2.82
N GLY A 73 8.23 -11.84 3.75
CA GLY A 73 9.68 -11.94 3.92
C GLY A 73 10.13 -13.42 3.96
N THR A 74 11.39 -13.66 3.63
CA THR A 74 12.03 -14.97 3.75
C THR A 74 11.72 -15.59 5.12
N PRO A 75 11.79 -16.93 5.26
CA PRO A 75 11.58 -17.58 6.56
C PRO A 75 12.42 -16.96 7.70
N LYS A 76 13.60 -16.41 7.38
CA LYS A 76 14.48 -15.71 8.32
C LYS A 76 13.93 -14.34 8.72
N GLU A 77 13.45 -13.54 7.78
CA GLU A 77 12.84 -12.22 8.04
C GLU A 77 11.56 -12.34 8.86
N ARG A 78 10.72 -13.35 8.58
CA ARG A 78 9.52 -13.63 9.40
C ARG A 78 9.87 -13.98 10.84
N LYS A 79 10.95 -14.74 11.05
CA LYS A 79 11.43 -15.08 12.39
C LYS A 79 11.90 -13.83 13.13
N LEU A 80 12.62 -12.93 12.46
CA LEU A 80 13.06 -11.65 13.05
C LEU A 80 11.86 -10.77 13.41
N GLN A 81 10.87 -10.65 12.53
CA GLN A 81 9.62 -9.92 12.79
C GLN A 81 8.84 -10.49 13.98
N LEU A 82 8.76 -11.81 14.10
CA LEU A 82 8.09 -12.47 15.23
C LEU A 82 8.80 -12.19 16.57
N LEU A 83 10.14 -12.17 16.56
CA LEU A 83 10.93 -11.82 17.74
C LEU A 83 10.72 -10.35 18.12
N ALA A 84 10.75 -9.43 17.15
CA ALA A 84 10.50 -8.02 17.37
C ALA A 84 9.08 -7.76 17.94
N ARG A 85 8.06 -8.45 17.43
CA ARG A 85 6.69 -8.35 17.95
C ARG A 85 6.59 -8.82 19.41
N ARG A 86 7.35 -9.85 19.80
CA ARG A 86 7.39 -10.32 21.19
C ARG A 86 8.14 -9.36 22.11
N ALA A 87 9.12 -8.63 21.58
CA ALA A 87 9.89 -7.65 22.33
C ALA A 87 9.10 -6.36 22.64
N ALA A 88 8.00 -6.07 21.93
CA ALA A 88 7.18 -4.87 22.11
C ALA A 88 6.51 -4.75 23.50
N GLY A 89 6.47 -5.82 24.28
CA GLY A 89 5.96 -5.81 25.67
C GLY A 89 7.05 -5.67 26.74
N LEU A 90 8.30 -5.46 26.35
CA LEU A 90 9.42 -5.30 27.29
C LEU A 90 9.50 -3.87 27.83
N PRO A 91 10.08 -3.67 29.02
CA PRO A 91 10.46 -2.34 29.49
C PRO A 91 11.39 -1.65 28.49
N GLU A 92 11.28 -0.32 28.35
CA GLU A 92 12.05 0.48 27.37
C GLU A 92 13.57 0.20 27.45
N ALA A 93 14.13 0.18 28.66
CA ALA A 93 15.56 -0.08 28.87
C ALA A 93 16.01 -1.47 28.37
N GLU A 94 15.13 -2.46 28.42
CA GLU A 94 15.40 -3.81 27.89
C GLU A 94 15.29 -3.83 26.36
N TYR A 95 14.35 -3.08 25.80
CA TYR A 95 14.20 -2.92 24.36
C TYR A 95 15.40 -2.20 23.74
N GLU A 96 15.84 -1.09 24.33
CA GLU A 96 17.04 -0.34 23.94
C GLU A 96 18.30 -1.21 24.00
N ARG A 97 18.45 -2.03 25.05
CA ARG A 97 19.59 -2.96 25.17
C ARG A 97 19.61 -3.99 24.04
N ILE A 98 18.45 -4.50 23.64
CA ILE A 98 18.34 -5.44 22.53
C ILE A 98 18.72 -4.78 21.20
N LEU A 99 18.26 -3.55 20.95
CA LEU A 99 18.62 -2.79 19.75
C LEU A 99 20.13 -2.54 19.68
N LYS A 100 20.71 -2.03 20.77
CA LYS A 100 22.15 -1.76 20.84
C LYS A 100 22.99 -3.01 20.58
N ASN A 101 22.63 -4.14 21.18
CA ASN A 101 23.34 -5.41 20.95
C ASN A 101 23.25 -5.85 19.47
N PHE A 102 22.11 -5.60 18.82
CA PHE A 102 21.92 -5.93 17.42
C PHE A 102 22.77 -5.04 16.51
N GLU A 103 22.79 -3.74 16.77
CA GLU A 103 23.65 -2.76 16.07
C GLU A 103 25.13 -3.10 16.23
N ASP A 104 25.59 -3.30 17.47
CA ASP A 104 26.99 -3.65 17.78
C ASP A 104 27.41 -4.94 17.04
N THR A 105 26.50 -5.92 16.93
CA THR A 105 26.76 -7.18 16.21
C THR A 105 26.89 -6.97 14.70
N ILE A 106 26.02 -6.14 14.12
CA ILE A 106 26.08 -5.81 12.68
C ILE A 106 27.34 -5.03 12.38
N ASP A 107 27.65 -4.02 13.19
CA ASP A 107 28.83 -3.19 13.03
C ASP A 107 30.12 -4.03 13.10
N LEU A 108 30.22 -4.96 14.06
CA LEU A 108 31.33 -5.90 14.15
C LEU A 108 31.47 -6.75 12.87
N TYR A 109 30.36 -7.24 12.32
CA TYR A 109 30.37 -8.03 11.08
C TYR A 109 30.82 -7.22 9.86
N LEU A 110 30.31 -5.99 9.73
CA LEU A 110 30.65 -5.10 8.62
C LEU A 110 32.14 -4.70 8.68
N GLN A 111 32.65 -4.39 9.86
CA GLN A 111 34.07 -4.14 10.10
C GLN A 111 34.94 -5.34 9.73
N ALA A 112 34.57 -6.55 10.14
CA ALA A 112 35.29 -7.78 9.81
C ALA A 112 35.31 -8.07 8.29
N ARG A 113 34.35 -7.54 7.52
CA ARG A 113 34.31 -7.63 6.05
C ARG A 113 34.96 -6.44 5.34
N GLY A 114 35.50 -5.46 6.06
CA GLY A 114 36.08 -4.24 5.48
C GLY A 114 35.06 -3.34 4.81
N ILE A 115 33.77 -3.50 5.13
CA ILE A 115 32.68 -2.65 4.64
C ILE A 115 32.52 -1.54 5.68
N GLY A 116 33.21 -0.41 5.46
CA GLY A 116 33.05 0.77 6.31
C GLY A 116 31.63 1.32 6.22
N ARG A 117 31.07 1.80 7.33
CA ARG A 117 29.91 2.72 7.29
C ARG A 117 30.31 3.85 6.34
N GLU A 118 29.60 4.04 5.24
CA GLU A 118 29.69 5.31 4.53
C GLU A 118 29.17 6.37 5.50
N ASP A 119 30.09 7.17 6.02
CA ASP A 119 29.80 8.29 6.91
C ASP A 119 28.74 9.20 6.25
N LYS A 120 27.63 9.43 6.95
CA LYS A 120 26.74 10.57 6.74
C LYS A 120 26.57 11.31 8.06
#